data_AF-A0A453NZA5-F1
#
_entry.id   AF-A0A453NZA5-F1
#
_cell.length_a   1.000
_cell.length_b   1.000
_cell.length_c   1.000
_cell.angle_alpha   90.00
_cell.angle_beta   90.00
_cell.angle_gamma   90.00
#
_symmetry.space_group_name_H-M   'P 1'
#
loop_
_entity.id
_entity.type
_entity.pdbx_description
1 polymer ?
#
loop_
_entity_poly.entity_id
_entity_poly.type
_entity_poly.pdbx_seq_one_letter_code
_entity_poly.pdbx_strand_id
1 'polypeptide(L)'
;VWEAIVGFDPQVFIWLGDNVYGDNKRPSRVFGRERTVGPWRNVPRFYPATEEELRGKYELAKANPGYAKLRERARVIGTWDDHDYGVNDAGKEYSGKVFSQRLLLDFLDEDEDSPRRKQAGVYASYMFGPEGKRVKVIMLDTRYHRDPLLSDGAILGDPQWQWLERELRGPQSEMTIIGSSIQ
;
A
#
# COMPACT_ATOMS: atom_id res chain seq x y z
N VAL A 1 11.24 10.43 13.43
CA VAL A 1 11.62 9.18 12.72
C VAL A 1 12.46 9.46 11.47
N TRP A 2 12.05 10.38 10.58
CA TRP A 2 12.74 10.63 9.32
C TRP A 2 14.20 11.04 9.45
N GLU A 3 14.57 11.90 10.40
CA GLU A 3 15.97 12.28 10.60
C GLU A 3 16.86 11.08 10.93
N ALA A 4 16.37 10.14 11.72
CA ALA A 4 17.09 8.91 12.05
C ALA A 4 17.23 8.02 10.81
N ILE A 5 16.14 7.81 10.05
CA ILE A 5 16.16 7.04 8.79
C ILE A 5 17.14 7.64 7.79
N VAL A 6 17.08 8.96 7.57
CA VAL A 6 18.01 9.67 6.70
C VAL A 6 19.45 9.58 7.21
N GLY A 7 19.65 9.56 8.53
CA GLY A 7 20.95 9.38 9.17
C GLY A 7 21.59 8.02 8.91
N PHE A 8 20.80 6.99 8.57
CA PHE A 8 21.31 5.69 8.10
C PHE A 8 21.82 5.70 6.65
N ASP A 9 21.61 6.80 5.92
CA ASP A 9 21.98 6.97 4.51
C ASP A 9 21.55 5.79 3.60
N PRO A 10 20.24 5.42 3.61
CA PRO A 10 19.78 4.23 2.91
C PRO A 10 19.82 4.42 1.40
N GLN A 11 20.21 3.37 0.68
CA GLN A 11 20.11 3.34 -0.79
C GLN A 11 18.68 3.07 -1.26
N VAL A 12 17.90 2.30 -0.47
CA VAL A 12 16.52 1.94 -0.75
C VAL A 12 15.70 2.09 0.53
N PHE A 13 14.53 2.71 0.43
CA PHE A 13 13.53 2.75 1.48
C PHE A 13 12.26 2.04 1.01
N ILE A 14 11.70 1.19 1.87
CA ILE A 14 10.57 0.33 1.53
C ILE A 14 9.39 0.67 2.44
N TRP A 15 8.32 1.17 1.84
CA TRP A 15 7.02 1.28 2.46
C TRP A 15 6.31 -0.10 2.49
N LEU A 16 5.86 -0.53 3.67
CA LEU A 16 5.18 -1.82 3.87
C LEU A 16 3.68 -1.65 4.18
N GLY A 17 3.12 -0.48 3.84
CA GLY A 17 1.75 -0.10 4.11
C GLY A 17 1.59 0.86 5.27
N ASP A 18 0.35 1.29 5.50
CA ASP A 18 -0.02 2.40 6.37
C ASP A 18 0.78 3.68 6.08
N ASN A 19 1.00 3.96 4.78
CA ASN A 19 1.76 5.13 4.35
C ASN A 19 0.97 6.41 4.65
N VAL A 20 -0.35 6.35 4.46
CA VAL A 20 -1.34 7.35 4.87
C VAL A 20 -2.62 6.68 5.39
N TYR A 21 -3.35 7.40 6.24
CA TYR A 21 -4.62 6.93 6.81
C TYR A 21 -5.81 7.42 6.00
N GLY A 22 -6.24 6.63 5.02
CA GLY A 22 -7.35 6.91 4.09
C GLY A 22 -8.75 6.72 4.68
N ASP A 23 -8.90 6.22 5.89
CA ASP A 23 -10.18 6.16 6.59
C ASP A 23 -10.45 7.47 7.36
N ASN A 24 -11.71 7.89 7.35
CA ASN A 24 -12.20 9.02 8.11
C ASN A 24 -13.03 8.54 9.30
N LYS A 25 -12.91 9.23 10.44
CA LYS A 25 -13.55 8.85 11.69
C LYS A 25 -14.74 9.75 12.02
N ARG A 26 -15.93 9.18 12.13
CA ARG A 26 -17.12 9.88 12.64
C ARG A 26 -16.99 10.17 14.14
N PRO A 27 -17.53 11.31 14.62
CA PRO A 27 -17.58 11.60 16.05
C PRO A 27 -18.42 10.57 16.80
N SER A 28 -18.12 10.40 18.09
CA SER A 28 -18.96 9.58 18.97
C SER A 28 -20.32 10.26 19.14
N ARG A 29 -21.39 9.60 18.70
CA ARG A 29 -22.76 10.10 18.82
C ARG A 29 -23.65 8.98 19.35
N VAL A 30 -24.39 9.26 20.41
CA VAL A 30 -25.30 8.32 21.10
C VAL A 30 -26.76 8.55 20.68
N PHE A 31 -27.06 9.71 20.10
CA PHE A 31 -28.40 10.10 19.66
C PHE A 31 -28.42 10.51 18.18
N GLY A 32 -29.62 10.48 17.57
CA GLY A 32 -29.84 10.85 16.17
C GLY A 32 -29.68 9.70 15.16
N ARG A 33 -30.01 9.98 13.89
CA ARG A 33 -29.97 8.99 12.80
C ARG A 33 -28.56 8.51 12.44
N GLU A 34 -27.54 9.30 12.78
CA GLU A 34 -26.11 8.99 12.56
C GLU A 34 -25.37 8.59 13.86
N ARG A 35 -26.07 7.96 14.82
CA ARG A 35 -25.39 7.46 16.02
C ARG A 35 -24.32 6.43 15.67
N THR A 36 -23.19 6.50 16.35
CA THR A 36 -22.02 5.63 16.17
C THR A 36 -21.78 4.73 17.38
N VAL A 37 -22.47 4.97 18.51
CA VAL A 37 -22.33 4.21 19.76
C VAL A 37 -23.73 3.97 20.37
N GLY A 38 -23.99 2.76 20.85
CA GLY A 38 -25.22 2.39 21.55
C GLY A 38 -25.64 0.94 21.33
N PRO A 39 -26.64 0.44 22.07
CA PRO A 39 -27.05 -0.98 22.06
C PRO A 39 -27.85 -1.39 20.81
N TRP A 40 -28.07 -0.47 19.88
CA TRP A 40 -28.90 -0.65 18.69
C TRP A 40 -28.03 -0.51 17.43
N ARG A 41 -28.59 -0.77 16.23
CA ARG A 41 -27.87 -0.57 14.96
C ARG A 41 -27.29 0.85 14.87
N ASN A 42 -25.97 0.92 14.67
CA ASN A 42 -25.18 2.15 14.56
C ASN A 42 -24.64 2.29 13.14
N VAL A 43 -24.34 3.52 12.71
CA VAL A 43 -23.60 3.73 11.46
C VAL A 43 -22.12 3.36 11.66
N PRO A 44 -21.41 2.88 10.62
CA PRO A 44 -19.99 2.61 10.72
C PRO A 44 -19.23 3.83 11.22
N ARG A 45 -18.34 3.62 12.20
CA ARG A 45 -17.54 4.69 12.78
C ARG A 45 -16.48 5.21 11.80
N PHE A 46 -15.93 4.30 11.02
CA PHE A 46 -14.96 4.60 9.97
C PHE A 46 -15.62 4.51 8.60
N TYR A 47 -15.21 5.37 7.69
CA TYR A 47 -15.69 5.41 6.31
C TYR A 47 -14.55 5.82 5.38
N PRO A 48 -14.55 5.37 4.12
CA PRO A 48 -13.46 5.68 3.21
C PRO A 48 -13.40 7.16 2.88
N ALA A 49 -12.18 7.70 2.76
CA ALA A 49 -11.94 9.01 2.17
C ALA A 49 -12.37 9.00 0.69
N THR A 50 -12.82 10.17 0.24
CA THR A 50 -12.95 10.46 -1.18
C THR A 50 -11.57 10.45 -1.86
N GLU A 51 -11.55 10.34 -3.19
CA GLU A 51 -10.29 10.41 -3.95
C GLU A 51 -9.52 11.72 -3.65
N GLU A 52 -10.22 12.85 -3.56
CA GLU A 52 -9.62 14.15 -3.27
C GLU A 52 -9.01 14.22 -1.87
N GLU A 53 -9.71 13.71 -0.85
CA GLU A 53 -9.19 13.64 0.51
C GLU A 53 -7.96 12.72 0.59
N LEU A 54 -8.00 11.54 -0.04
CA LEU A 54 -6.87 10.61 -0.05
C LEU A 54 -5.67 11.19 -0.79
N ARG A 55 -5.90 11.86 -1.92
CA ARG A 55 -4.86 12.61 -2.66
C ARG A 55 -4.21 13.66 -1.75
N GLY A 56 -5.01 14.47 -1.06
CA GLY A 56 -4.49 15.47 -0.12
C GLY A 56 -3.64 14.86 1.00
N LYS A 57 -4.03 13.70 1.54
CA LYS A 57 -3.25 12.98 2.55
C LYS A 57 -1.89 12.52 2.01
N TYR A 58 -1.84 11.97 0.79
CA TYR A 58 -0.57 11.62 0.14
C TYR A 58 0.31 12.84 -0.11
N GLU A 59 -0.25 13.95 -0.59
CA GLU A 59 0.53 15.18 -0.80
C GLU A 59 1.12 15.72 0.52
N LEU A 60 0.36 15.69 1.62
CA LEU A 60 0.87 16.07 2.94
C LEU A 60 1.99 15.15 3.42
N ALA A 61 1.86 13.83 3.24
CA ALA A 61 2.92 12.88 3.58
C ALA A 61 4.17 13.13 2.74
N LYS A 62 3.99 13.36 1.43
CA LYS A 62 5.05 13.63 0.45
C LYS A 62 5.77 14.95 0.71
N ALA A 63 5.06 15.96 1.22
CA ALA A 63 5.58 17.27 1.60
C ALA A 63 6.27 17.29 2.98
N ASN A 64 6.24 16.19 3.75
CA ASN A 64 6.97 16.12 5.01
C ASN A 64 8.47 16.35 4.76
N PRO A 65 9.12 17.36 5.39
CA PRO A 65 10.50 17.71 5.06
C PRO A 65 11.50 16.55 5.23
N GLY A 66 11.28 15.70 6.23
CA GLY A 66 12.14 14.54 6.48
C GLY A 66 11.99 13.46 5.42
N TYR A 67 10.76 13.20 4.97
CA TYR A 67 10.49 12.25 3.89
C TYR A 67 10.92 12.78 2.52
N ALA A 68 10.73 14.08 2.26
CA ALA A 68 11.24 14.74 1.07
C ALA A 68 12.78 14.58 0.96
N LYS A 69 13.50 14.83 2.06
CA LYS A 69 14.95 14.62 2.13
C LYS A 69 15.36 13.15 1.92
N LEU A 70 14.56 12.19 2.39
CA LEU A 70 14.80 10.77 2.14
C LEU A 70 14.67 10.43 0.65
N ARG A 71 13.62 10.94 -0.01
CA ARG A 71 13.35 10.72 -1.44
C ARG A 71 14.44 11.27 -2.36
N GLU A 72 15.15 12.31 -1.93
CA GLU A 72 16.31 12.85 -2.67
C GLU A 72 17.54 11.93 -2.62
N ARG A 73 17.61 11.00 -1.66
CA ARG A 73 18.82 10.20 -1.37
C ARG A 73 18.64 8.71 -1.63
N ALA A 74 17.43 8.19 -1.40
CA ALA A 74 17.12 6.78 -1.48
C ALA A 74 16.10 6.54 -2.57
N ARG A 75 16.21 5.39 -3.25
CA ARG A 75 15.11 4.88 -4.06
C ARG A 75 13.97 4.48 -3.14
N VAL A 76 12.80 5.08 -3.31
CA VAL A 76 11.59 4.69 -2.58
C VAL A 76 10.83 3.66 -3.39
N ILE A 77 10.48 2.55 -2.75
CA ILE A 77 9.58 1.52 -3.28
C ILE A 77 8.55 1.16 -2.19
N GLY A 78 7.52 0.40 -2.55
CA GLY A 78 6.62 -0.11 -1.53
C GLY A 78 5.26 -0.60 -2.04
N THR A 79 4.41 -0.89 -1.06
CA THR A 79 3.03 -1.33 -1.19
C THR A 79 2.13 -0.55 -0.23
N TRP A 80 0.82 -0.77 -0.26
CA TRP A 80 -0.17 -0.22 0.68
C TRP A 80 -0.55 -1.20 1.77
N ASP A 81 -1.24 -0.77 2.83
CA ASP A 81 -2.13 -1.64 3.63
C ASP A 81 -3.58 -1.10 3.61
N ASP A 82 -4.50 -1.56 4.46
CA ASP A 82 -5.92 -1.19 4.41
C ASP A 82 -6.20 0.29 4.59
N HIS A 83 -5.42 0.98 5.42
CA HIS A 83 -5.56 2.41 5.61
C HIS A 83 -5.24 3.19 4.34
N ASP A 84 -4.21 2.82 3.58
CA ASP A 84 -3.92 3.40 2.27
C ASP A 84 -4.96 2.99 1.22
N TYR A 85 -5.41 1.73 1.31
CA TYR A 85 -6.36 1.13 0.39
C TYR A 85 -7.74 1.77 0.52
N GLY A 86 -8.11 2.24 1.71
CA GLY A 86 -9.17 3.23 1.92
C GLY A 86 -10.09 2.98 3.12
N VAL A 87 -10.21 1.75 3.60
CA VAL A 87 -10.98 1.43 4.81
C VAL A 87 -10.47 0.13 5.42
N ASN A 88 -10.48 0.07 6.75
CA ASN A 88 -10.06 -1.08 7.53
C ASN A 88 -10.64 -2.38 6.95
N ASP A 89 -9.79 -3.40 6.83
CA ASP A 89 -10.20 -4.73 6.38
C ASP A 89 -10.88 -4.79 5.01
N ALA A 90 -10.77 -3.78 4.16
CA ALA A 90 -11.26 -3.90 2.79
C ALA A 90 -10.39 -4.86 1.97
N GLY A 91 -11.05 -5.58 1.06
CA GLY A 91 -10.45 -6.40 0.02
C GLY A 91 -10.95 -6.02 -1.36
N LYS A 92 -11.13 -7.02 -2.23
CA LYS A 92 -11.50 -6.83 -3.64
C LYS A 92 -12.86 -6.17 -3.85
N GLU A 93 -13.74 -6.20 -2.85
CA GLU A 93 -15.07 -5.59 -2.85
C GLU A 93 -15.06 -4.06 -2.74
N TYR A 94 -13.95 -3.46 -2.34
CA TYR A 94 -13.85 -2.01 -2.18
C TYR A 94 -13.89 -1.29 -3.53
N SER A 95 -14.90 -0.44 -3.72
CA SER A 95 -15.13 0.28 -4.97
C SER A 95 -14.06 1.34 -5.27
N GLY A 96 -13.36 1.85 -4.25
CA GLY A 96 -12.34 2.89 -4.40
C GLY A 96 -10.94 2.39 -4.74
N LYS A 97 -10.75 1.07 -4.90
CA LYS A 97 -9.42 0.47 -5.08
C LYS A 97 -8.67 0.96 -6.32
N VAL A 98 -9.38 1.32 -7.39
CA VAL A 98 -8.77 1.78 -8.65
C VAL A 98 -8.15 3.16 -8.48
N PHE A 99 -8.87 4.12 -7.88
CA PHE A 99 -8.27 5.43 -7.64
C PHE A 99 -7.21 5.36 -6.54
N SER A 100 -7.37 4.48 -5.55
CA SER A 100 -6.37 4.27 -4.50
C SER A 100 -5.07 3.73 -5.10
N GLN A 101 -5.14 2.83 -6.10
CA GLN A 101 -3.97 2.33 -6.85
C GLN A 101 -3.24 3.46 -7.53
N ARG A 102 -3.96 4.29 -8.28
CA ARG A 102 -3.39 5.44 -8.96
C ARG A 102 -2.68 6.37 -7.98
N LEU A 103 -3.33 6.70 -6.86
CA LEU A 103 -2.77 7.61 -5.86
C LEU A 103 -1.52 7.05 -5.16
N LEU A 104 -1.48 5.74 -4.83
CA LEU A 104 -0.27 5.14 -4.29
C LEU A 104 0.88 5.18 -5.31
N LEU A 105 0.60 4.84 -6.57
CA LEU A 105 1.62 4.86 -7.62
C LEU A 105 2.14 6.27 -7.88
N ASP A 106 1.28 7.29 -7.82
CA ASP A 106 1.69 8.70 -7.90
C ASP A 106 2.51 9.12 -6.66
N PHE A 107 2.16 8.63 -5.47
CA PHE A 107 2.91 8.88 -4.24
C PHE A 107 4.32 8.27 -4.28
N LEU A 108 4.45 7.06 -4.85
CA LEU A 108 5.72 6.34 -5.03
C LEU A 108 6.55 6.84 -6.22
N ASP A 109 6.10 7.88 -6.93
CA ASP A 109 6.74 8.40 -8.14
C ASP A 109 6.92 7.31 -9.23
N GLU A 110 5.94 6.40 -9.37
CA GLU A 110 5.99 5.34 -10.37
C GLU A 110 5.87 5.92 -11.79
N ASP A 111 6.72 5.47 -12.72
CA ASP A 111 6.73 5.93 -14.10
C ASP A 111 5.38 5.74 -14.81
N GLU A 112 5.03 6.66 -15.72
CA GLU A 112 3.75 6.66 -16.43
C GLU A 112 3.54 5.42 -17.33
N ASP A 113 4.63 4.88 -17.89
CA ASP A 113 4.59 3.72 -18.78
C ASP A 113 4.71 2.37 -18.06
N SER A 114 4.92 2.41 -16.73
CA SER A 114 5.10 1.23 -15.88
C SER A 114 3.97 0.20 -16.05
N PRO A 115 4.30 -1.10 -16.12
CA PRO A 115 3.30 -2.16 -16.08
C PRO A 115 2.35 -2.08 -14.87
N ARG A 116 2.82 -1.53 -13.74
CA ARG A 116 2.00 -1.36 -12.52
C ARG A 116 0.79 -0.45 -12.74
N ARG A 117 0.86 0.49 -13.69
CA ARG A 117 -0.26 1.37 -14.05
C ARG A 117 -1.29 0.69 -14.98
N LYS A 118 -0.97 -0.50 -15.50
CA LYS A 118 -1.83 -1.28 -16.43
C LYS A 118 -2.34 -2.58 -15.82
N GLN A 119 -1.76 -3.02 -14.70
CA GLN A 119 -2.19 -4.21 -13.97
C GLN A 119 -3.21 -3.87 -12.88
N ALA A 120 -3.86 -4.91 -12.35
CA ALA A 120 -4.72 -4.83 -11.18
C ALA A 120 -3.92 -5.15 -9.91
N GLY A 121 -3.76 -4.17 -9.02
CA GLY A 121 -2.95 -4.26 -7.79
C GLY A 121 -1.55 -3.65 -7.92
N VAL A 122 -0.90 -3.40 -6.78
CA VAL A 122 0.36 -2.63 -6.70
C VAL A 122 1.61 -3.51 -6.54
N TYR A 123 1.47 -4.83 -6.62
CA TYR A 123 2.60 -5.74 -6.49
C TYR A 123 3.69 -5.49 -7.54
N ALA A 124 4.95 -5.65 -7.15
CA ALA A 124 6.10 -5.33 -7.99
C ALA A 124 7.35 -6.11 -7.56
N SER A 125 8.32 -6.23 -8.46
CA SER A 125 9.64 -6.76 -8.13
C SER A 125 10.75 -5.82 -8.58
N TYR A 126 11.85 -5.82 -7.84
CA TYR A 126 13.02 -5.01 -8.08
C TYR A 126 14.27 -5.88 -7.93
N MET A 127 15.27 -5.66 -8.77
CA MET A 127 16.58 -6.30 -8.67
C MET A 127 17.64 -5.23 -8.44
N PHE A 128 18.40 -5.36 -7.36
CA PHE A 128 19.47 -4.44 -7.00
C PHE A 128 20.83 -5.13 -7.02
N GLY A 129 21.88 -4.35 -7.28
CA GLY A 129 23.25 -4.81 -7.25
C GLY A 129 23.72 -5.51 -8.55
N PRO A 130 25.04 -5.66 -8.72
CA PRO A 130 25.62 -6.37 -9.85
C PRO A 130 25.48 -7.88 -9.70
N GLU A 131 25.77 -8.60 -10.78
CA GLU A 131 25.88 -10.06 -10.76
C GLU A 131 26.84 -10.56 -9.66
N GLY A 132 26.45 -11.62 -8.94
CA GLY A 132 27.19 -12.15 -7.79
C GLY A 132 26.94 -11.40 -6.47
N LYS A 133 26.16 -10.31 -6.49
CA LYS A 133 25.70 -9.55 -5.31
C LYS A 133 24.25 -9.08 -5.46
N ARG A 134 23.44 -9.81 -6.22
CA ARG A 134 22.07 -9.39 -6.55
C ARG A 134 21.13 -9.58 -5.37
N VAL A 135 20.34 -8.55 -5.06
CA VAL A 135 19.22 -8.62 -4.10
C VAL A 135 17.92 -8.40 -4.85
N LYS A 136 17.04 -9.39 -4.83
CA LYS A 136 15.69 -9.28 -5.35
C LYS A 136 14.74 -8.87 -4.24
N VAL A 137 13.96 -7.82 -4.47
CA VAL A 137 12.88 -7.39 -3.57
C VAL A 137 11.56 -7.60 -4.28
N ILE A 138 10.67 -8.39 -3.68
CA ILE A 138 9.32 -8.66 -4.16
C ILE A 138 8.35 -8.00 -3.19
N MET A 139 7.54 -7.08 -3.69
CA MET A 139 6.47 -6.43 -2.95
C MET A 139 5.14 -7.08 -3.30
N LEU A 140 4.49 -7.66 -2.31
CA LEU A 140 3.14 -8.20 -2.46
C LEU A 140 2.10 -7.12 -2.17
N ASP A 141 1.03 -7.13 -2.96
CA ASP A 141 -0.26 -6.54 -2.64
C ASP A 141 -1.13 -7.61 -1.98
N THR A 142 -1.65 -7.32 -0.79
CA THR A 142 -2.49 -8.26 -0.03
C THR A 142 -3.93 -7.79 0.11
N ARG A 143 -4.33 -6.76 -0.65
CA ARG A 143 -5.65 -6.11 -0.54
C ARG A 143 -6.44 -6.16 -1.84
N TYR A 144 -5.84 -5.86 -2.99
CA TYR A 144 -6.59 -5.62 -4.25
C TYR A 144 -7.46 -6.78 -4.72
N HIS A 145 -6.93 -7.99 -4.59
CA HIS A 145 -7.55 -9.25 -5.01
C HIS A 145 -8.08 -10.06 -3.83
N ARG A 146 -7.85 -9.59 -2.60
CA ARG A 146 -8.15 -10.32 -1.39
C ARG A 146 -9.65 -10.55 -1.28
N ASP A 147 -10.03 -11.80 -1.06
CA ASP A 147 -11.41 -12.15 -0.73
C ASP A 147 -11.87 -11.54 0.60
N PRO A 148 -13.19 -11.47 0.85
CA PRO A 148 -13.73 -11.02 2.12
C PRO A 148 -13.13 -11.79 3.29
N LEU A 149 -12.94 -11.11 4.43
CA LEU A 149 -12.48 -11.74 5.65
C LEU A 149 -13.41 -12.89 6.06
N LEU A 150 -12.82 -13.92 6.69
CA LEU A 150 -13.52 -15.10 7.17
C LEU A 150 -14.20 -15.95 6.07
N SER A 151 -13.81 -15.72 4.81
CA SER A 151 -14.10 -16.65 3.71
C SER A 151 -12.96 -17.68 3.56
N ASP A 152 -13.19 -18.71 2.74
CA ASP A 152 -12.18 -19.67 2.27
C ASP A 152 -11.44 -19.17 1.02
N GLY A 153 -11.50 -17.86 0.76
CA GLY A 153 -10.94 -17.22 -0.43
C GLY A 153 -9.44 -16.92 -0.37
N ALA A 154 -8.93 -16.34 -1.46
CA ALA A 154 -7.51 -16.08 -1.67
C ALA A 154 -7.11 -14.66 -1.27
N ILE A 155 -5.86 -14.48 -0.84
CA ILE A 155 -5.31 -13.15 -0.53
C ILE A 155 -4.77 -12.44 -1.78
N LEU A 156 -3.95 -13.12 -2.56
CA LEU A 156 -3.27 -12.55 -3.72
C LEU A 156 -4.10 -12.64 -5.01
N GLY A 157 -5.03 -13.60 -5.07
CA GLY A 157 -5.74 -13.99 -6.30
C GLY A 157 -4.83 -14.61 -7.37
N ASP A 158 -5.44 -15.27 -8.36
CA ASP A 158 -4.72 -16.03 -9.39
C ASP A 158 -3.71 -15.18 -10.20
N PRO A 159 -4.01 -13.93 -10.62
CA PRO A 159 -3.07 -13.16 -11.42
C PRO A 159 -1.74 -12.89 -10.69
N GLN A 160 -1.81 -12.54 -9.40
CA GLN A 160 -0.62 -12.26 -8.61
C GLN A 160 0.10 -13.53 -8.18
N TRP A 161 -0.61 -14.63 -7.91
CA TRP A 161 0.03 -15.93 -7.66
C TRP A 161 0.85 -16.40 -8.86
N GLN A 162 0.30 -16.34 -10.06
CA GLN A 162 1.02 -16.70 -11.29
C GLN A 162 2.18 -15.76 -11.56
N TRP A 163 2.03 -14.46 -11.27
CA TRP A 163 3.13 -13.50 -11.36
C TRP A 163 4.24 -13.83 -10.36
N LEU A 164 3.91 -14.10 -9.10
CA LEU A 164 4.86 -14.43 -8.05
C LEU A 164 5.65 -15.70 -8.38
N GLU A 165 4.99 -16.73 -8.92
CA GLU A 165 5.68 -17.93 -9.38
C GLU A 165 6.71 -17.62 -10.47
N ARG A 166 6.35 -16.79 -11.47
CA ARG A 166 7.29 -16.37 -12.53
C ARG A 166 8.46 -15.57 -11.95
N GLU A 167 8.21 -14.70 -10.97
CA GLU A 167 9.26 -13.94 -10.31
C GLU A 167 10.22 -14.85 -9.54
N LEU A 168 9.72 -15.84 -8.82
CA LEU A 168 10.55 -16.78 -8.06
C LEU A 168 11.34 -17.75 -8.96
N ARG A 169 10.83 -18.05 -10.16
CA ARG A 169 11.54 -18.84 -11.19
C ARG A 169 12.44 -17.99 -12.10
N GLY A 170 12.41 -16.67 -11.94
CA GLY A 170 13.09 -15.71 -12.79
C GLY A 170 14.62 -15.67 -12.59
N PRO A 171 15.27 -14.56 -13.00
CA PRO A 171 16.73 -14.42 -12.88
C PRO A 171 17.21 -14.65 -11.46
N GLN A 172 18.34 -15.34 -11.32
CA GLN A 172 18.95 -15.64 -10.02
C GLN A 172 19.33 -14.35 -9.28
N SER A 173 19.13 -14.41 -7.97
CA SER A 173 19.58 -13.42 -6.99
C SER A 173 20.18 -14.16 -5.81
N GLU A 174 21.09 -13.48 -5.12
CA GLU A 174 21.86 -14.06 -4.02
C GLU A 174 21.05 -13.96 -2.73
N MET A 175 20.09 -13.04 -2.71
CA MET A 175 19.08 -12.88 -1.68
C MET A 175 17.76 -12.45 -2.32
N THR A 176 16.66 -13.09 -1.92
CA THR A 176 15.30 -12.62 -2.22
C THR A 176 14.63 -12.19 -0.92
N ILE A 177 14.12 -10.97 -0.90
CA ILE A 177 13.31 -10.38 0.17
C ILE A 177 11.87 -10.30 -0.34
N ILE A 178 10.92 -10.81 0.42
CA ILE A 178 9.48 -10.67 0.12
C ILE A 178 8.88 -9.79 1.22
N GLY A 179 8.36 -8.63 0.83
CA GLY A 179 7.59 -7.74 1.69
C GLY A 179 6.10 -7.91 1.43
N SER A 180 5.30 -7.97 2.50
CA SER A 180 3.84 -7.97 2.43
C SER A 180 3.24 -6.94 3.38
N SER A 181 2.05 -6.49 3.03
CA SER A 181 1.26 -5.49 3.74
C SER A 181 0.14 -6.10 4.57
N ILE A 182 0.49 -7.06 5.42
CA ILE A 182 -0.44 -7.54 6.44
C ILE A 182 0.28 -7.31 7.76
N GLN A 183 -0.31 -6.45 8.58
CA GLN A 183 0.14 -6.17 9.94
C GLN A 183 -0.70 -6.93 10.97
#